data_AF-A0A7X6T6U4-F1
#
_entry.id   AF-A0A7X6T6U4-F1
#
_cell.length_a   1.000
_cell.length_b   1.000
_cell.length_c   1.000
_cell.angle_alpha   90.00
_cell.angle_beta   90.00
_cell.angle_gamma   90.00
#
_symmetry.space_group_name_H-M   'P 1'
#
loop_
_entity.id
_entity.type
_entity.pdbx_description
1 polymer ?
#
loop_
_entity_poly.entity_id
_entity_poly.type
_entity_poly.pdbx_seq_one_letter_code
_entity_poly.pdbx_strand_id
1 'polypeptide(L)'
;GAVADLSFRSITTAATHILSLTKEGWLIALIKPQFEVPKGEEKFKGVIEDSSLLYETLMGVYTSLQERGIALSQFVESPILGRKGNREFLALLNNKEGFTKVEFEERLKELI
;
A
#
# COMPACT_ATOMS: atom_id res chain seq x y z
N GLY A 1 -10.04 -4.72 -14.95
CA GLY A 1 -9.50 -4.96 -13.61
C GLY A 1 -10.42 -4.31 -12.62
N ALA A 2 -9.89 -3.75 -11.53
CA ALA A 2 -10.66 -3.00 -10.55
C ALA A 2 -9.90 -1.78 -10.05
N VAL A 3 -10.63 -0.81 -9.50
CA VAL A 3 -10.08 0.32 -8.76
C VAL A 3 -10.69 0.32 -7.37
N ALA A 4 -9.88 0.48 -6.33
CA ALA A 4 -10.35 0.46 -4.95
C ALA A 4 -9.78 1.63 -4.12
N ASP A 5 -10.67 2.33 -3.45
CA ASP A 5 -10.36 3.22 -2.33
C ASP A 5 -11.10 2.71 -1.09
N LEU A 6 -10.36 2.16 -0.13
CA LEU A 6 -10.92 1.59 1.10
C LEU A 6 -10.47 2.42 2.31
N SER A 7 -11.39 2.61 3.25
CA SER A 7 -11.10 3.25 4.54
C SER A 7 -11.34 2.27 5.68
N PHE A 8 -10.61 2.43 6.78
CA PHE A 8 -10.76 1.66 8.03
C PHE A 8 -10.43 0.16 7.95
N ARG A 9 -9.90 -0.34 6.82
CA ARG A 9 -9.43 -1.70 6.66
C ARG A 9 -8.18 -1.71 5.78
N SER A 10 -7.29 -2.67 6.06
CA SER A 10 -6.11 -2.91 5.25
C SER A 10 -6.48 -3.36 3.83
N ILE A 11 -5.85 -2.76 2.83
CA ILE A 11 -6.02 -3.11 1.42
C ILE A 11 -5.46 -4.49 1.10
N THR A 12 -4.40 -4.93 1.81
CA THR A 12 -3.73 -6.21 1.54
C THR A 12 -4.67 -7.39 1.74
N THR A 13 -5.58 -7.27 2.71
CA THR A 13 -6.59 -8.30 3.01
C THR A 13 -7.69 -8.34 1.95
N ALA A 14 -8.09 -7.18 1.40
CA ALA A 14 -9.14 -7.10 0.39
C ALA A 14 -8.64 -7.47 -1.01
N ALA A 15 -7.37 -7.20 -1.31
CA ALA A 15 -6.80 -7.30 -2.65
C ALA A 15 -6.93 -8.71 -3.26
N THR A 16 -6.70 -9.78 -2.48
CA THR A 16 -6.85 -11.16 -2.98
C THR A 16 -8.27 -11.44 -3.47
N HIS A 17 -9.26 -11.03 -2.68
CA HIS A 17 -10.67 -11.24 -3.03
C HIS A 17 -11.06 -10.39 -4.24
N ILE A 18 -10.68 -9.10 -4.26
CA ILE A 18 -10.96 -8.22 -5.40
C ILE A 18 -10.36 -8.79 -6.67
N LEU A 19 -9.08 -9.17 -6.67
CA LEU A 19 -8.40 -9.72 -7.86
C LEU A 19 -9.08 -10.99 -8.37
N SER A 20 -9.55 -11.88 -7.48
CA SER A 20 -10.27 -13.11 -7.85
C SER A 20 -11.59 -12.87 -8.60
N LEU A 21 -12.19 -11.68 -8.44
CA LEU A 21 -13.43 -11.29 -9.11
C LEU A 21 -13.18 -10.58 -10.45
N THR A 22 -11.93 -10.25 -10.77
CA THR A 22 -11.58 -9.55 -12.01
C THR A 22 -11.14 -10.53 -13.11
N LYS A 23 -11.56 -10.28 -14.36
CA LYS A 23 -11.09 -11.06 -15.53
C LYS A 23 -9.68 -10.68 -15.97
N GLU A 24 -9.33 -9.40 -15.84
CA GLU A 24 -8.04 -8.87 -16.32
C GLU A 24 -6.89 -9.02 -15.32
N GLY A 25 -7.19 -9.39 -14.05
CA GLY A 25 -6.18 -9.72 -13.06
C GLY A 25 -5.34 -8.55 -12.54
N TRP A 26 -5.83 -7.31 -12.64
CA TRP A 26 -5.17 -6.13 -12.08
C TRP A 26 -6.11 -5.31 -11.19
N LEU A 27 -5.52 -4.63 -10.20
CA LEU A 27 -6.17 -3.74 -9.25
C LEU A 27 -5.34 -2.46 -9.07
N ILE A 28 -5.92 -1.29 -9.29
CA ILE A 28 -5.35 -0.02 -8.84
C ILE A 28 -5.94 0.30 -7.46
N ALA A 29 -5.10 0.37 -6.44
CA ALA A 29 -5.55 0.63 -5.08
C ALA A 29 -4.91 1.88 -4.49
N LEU A 30 -5.69 2.65 -3.74
CA LEU A 30 -5.19 3.73 -2.90
C LEU A 30 -4.79 3.16 -1.53
N ILE A 31 -3.48 3.08 -1.30
CA ILE A 31 -2.87 2.69 -0.04
C ILE A 31 -2.85 3.89 0.89
N LYS A 32 -3.44 3.71 2.07
CA LYS A 32 -3.57 4.72 3.12
C LYS A 32 -2.77 4.26 4.33
N PRO A 33 -1.48 4.65 4.45
CA PRO A 33 -0.58 4.16 5.49
C PRO A 33 -1.17 4.22 6.90
N GLN A 34 -1.95 5.25 7.22
CA GLN A 34 -2.62 5.44 8.51
C GLN A 34 -3.60 4.31 8.91
N PHE A 35 -4.02 3.47 7.96
CA PHE A 35 -4.84 2.27 8.22
C PHE A 35 -4.04 0.96 8.17
N GLU A 36 -2.75 1.05 7.83
CA GLU A 36 -1.83 -0.07 7.67
C GLU A 36 -0.79 -0.13 8.81
N VAL A 37 -0.67 0.94 9.61
CA VAL A 37 0.17 0.96 10.82
C VAL A 37 -0.22 -0.20 11.75
N PRO A 38 0.76 -0.98 12.27
CA PRO A 38 0.50 -2.03 13.25
C PRO A 38 -0.31 -1.54 14.46
N LYS A 39 -1.25 -2.37 14.92
CA LYS A 39 -2.02 -2.05 16.13
C LYS A 39 -1.08 -1.94 17.34
N GLY A 40 -1.24 -0.88 18.11
CA GLY A 40 -0.42 -0.65 19.31
C GLY A 40 0.82 0.21 19.08
N GLU A 41 1.02 0.76 17.87
CA GLU A 41 2.08 1.72 17.63
C GLU A 41 1.83 3.03 18.38
N GLU A 42 2.58 3.27 19.46
CA GLU A 42 2.42 4.41 20.36
C GLU A 42 2.75 5.75 19.69
N LYS A 43 3.61 5.75 18.66
CA LYS A 43 3.97 6.95 17.91
C LYS A 43 2.84 7.44 16.99
N PHE A 44 1.87 6.58 16.67
CA PHE A 44 0.82 6.92 15.72
C PHE A 44 -0.37 7.63 16.37
N LYS A 45 -0.55 8.92 16.03
CA LYS A 45 -1.66 9.76 16.53
C LYS A 45 -2.72 10.07 15.47
N GLY A 46 -2.85 9.21 14.46
CA GLY A 46 -3.80 9.37 13.35
C GLY A 46 -3.23 10.07 12.11
N VAL A 47 -2.05 10.69 12.21
CA VAL A 47 -1.26 11.20 11.08
C VAL A 47 0.16 10.62 11.18
N ILE A 48 0.73 10.20 10.06
CA ILE A 48 2.12 9.73 9.98
C ILE A 48 3.01 10.88 9.52
N GLU A 49 3.72 11.51 10.45
CA GLU A 49 4.72 12.57 10.17
C GLU A 49 6.15 12.03 10.12
N ASP A 50 6.42 10.91 10.82
CA ASP A 50 7.74 10.28 10.88
C ASP A 50 7.99 9.45 9.61
N SER A 51 9.00 9.84 8.83
CA SER A 51 9.44 9.13 7.62
C SER A 51 9.84 7.68 7.87
N SER A 52 10.40 7.36 9.03
CA SER A 52 10.77 5.99 9.41
C SER A 52 9.53 5.14 9.65
N LEU A 53 8.53 5.69 10.36
CA LEU A 53 7.25 5.01 10.56
C LEU A 53 6.51 4.81 9.21
N LEU A 54 6.56 5.80 8.32
CA LEU A 54 5.99 5.68 6.99
C LEU A 54 6.68 4.58 6.17
N TYR A 55 8.02 4.54 6.19
CA TYR A 55 8.81 3.51 5.53
C TYR A 55 8.48 2.12 6.06
N GLU A 56 8.52 1.91 7.38
CA GLU A 56 8.20 0.64 8.02
C GLU A 56 6.79 0.17 7.68
N THR A 57 5.81 1.09 7.70
CA THR A 57 4.42 0.81 7.35
C THR A 57 4.30 0.34 5.90
N LEU A 58 4.91 1.06 4.95
CA LEU A 58 4.83 0.71 3.52
C LEU A 58 5.59 -0.58 3.19
N MET A 59 6.73 -0.84 3.85
CA MET A 59 7.41 -2.13 3.76
C MET A 59 6.57 -3.28 4.33
N GLY A 60 5.81 -3.02 5.40
CA GLY A 60 4.83 -3.95 5.95
C GLY A 60 3.72 -4.28 4.94
N VAL A 61 3.20 -3.26 4.24
CA VAL A 61 2.20 -3.45 3.18
C VAL A 61 2.77 -4.33 2.06
N TYR A 62 3.96 -4.02 1.56
CA TYR A 62 4.62 -4.82 0.53
C TYR A 62 4.79 -6.27 0.96
N THR A 63 5.32 -6.50 2.16
CA THR A 63 5.53 -7.85 2.71
C THR A 63 4.22 -8.61 2.81
N SER A 64 3.16 -7.97 3.31
CA SER A 64 1.84 -8.58 3.43
C SER A 64 1.20 -8.92 2.07
N LEU A 65 1.45 -8.12 1.03
CA LEU A 65 1.01 -8.44 -0.34
C LEU A 65 1.77 -9.66 -0.89
N GLN A 66 3.08 -9.72 -0.69
CA GLN A 66 3.92 -10.85 -1.14
C GLN A 66 3.52 -12.17 -0.46
N GLU A 67 3.26 -12.16 0.85
CA GLU A 67 2.76 -13.32 1.60
C GLU A 67 1.42 -13.85 1.05
N ARG A 68 0.66 -13.00 0.36
CA ARG A 68 -0.62 -13.34 -0.28
C ARG A 68 -0.49 -13.68 -1.76
N GLY A 69 0.72 -13.73 -2.30
CA GLY A 69 0.99 -13.96 -3.71
C GLY A 69 0.54 -12.80 -4.62
N ILE A 70 0.50 -11.58 -4.10
CA ILE A 70 0.12 -10.38 -4.85
C ILE A 70 1.36 -9.56 -5.14
N ALA A 71 1.61 -9.32 -6.43
CA ALA A 71 2.67 -8.46 -6.91
C ALA A 71 2.26 -6.99 -6.85
N LEU A 72 3.20 -6.14 -6.43
CA LEU A 72 3.10 -4.67 -6.50
C LEU A 72 3.93 -4.19 -7.69
N SER A 73 3.29 -3.84 -8.80
CA SER A 73 3.99 -3.53 -10.06
C SER A 73 4.27 -2.06 -10.29
N GLN A 74 3.49 -1.17 -9.68
CA GLN A 74 3.70 0.28 -9.71
C GLN A 74 3.31 0.87 -8.37
N PHE A 75 4.02 1.91 -7.96
CA PHE A 75 3.78 2.60 -6.69
C PHE A 75 4.16 4.07 -6.83
N VAL A 76 3.21 4.96 -6.60
CA VAL A 76 3.40 6.43 -6.70
C VAL A 76 2.69 7.13 -5.56
N GLU A 77 3.22 8.28 -5.13
CA GLU A 77 2.49 9.14 -4.21
C GLU A 77 1.24 9.74 -4.88
N SER A 78 0.15 9.81 -4.12
CA SER A 78 -1.07 10.50 -4.54
C SER A 78 -0.81 12.01 -4.67
N PRO A 79 -1.31 12.68 -5.72
CA PRO A 79 -1.13 14.13 -5.87
C PRO A 79 -1.90 14.95 -4.83
N ILE A 80 -2.77 14.30 -4.05
CA ILE A 80 -3.54 14.91 -2.97
C ILE A 80 -3.30 14.17 -1.66
N LEU A 81 -3.33 14.92 -0.55
CA LEU A 81 -3.27 14.37 0.79
C LEU A 81 -4.64 13.84 1.24
N GLY A 82 -4.61 12.80 2.07
CA GLY A 82 -5.78 12.24 2.72
C GLY A 82 -6.38 13.16 3.78
N ARG A 83 -7.53 12.77 4.33
CA ARG A 83 -8.18 13.51 5.43
C ARG A 83 -7.23 13.56 6.63
N LYS A 84 -6.93 14.78 7.10
CA LYS A 84 -5.91 15.13 8.12
C LYS A 84 -4.46 15.27 7.62
N GLY A 85 -4.22 15.25 6.31
CA GLY A 85 -2.90 15.52 5.75
C GLY A 85 -2.00 14.29 5.60
N ASN A 86 -2.54 13.08 5.77
CA ASN A 86 -1.77 11.85 5.54
C ASN A 86 -1.36 11.75 4.06
N ARG A 87 -0.11 11.36 3.82
CA ARG A 87 0.36 10.96 2.50
C ARG A 87 -0.28 9.63 2.12
N GLU A 88 -0.84 9.55 0.93
CA GLU A 88 -1.49 8.34 0.40
C GLU A 88 -0.83 7.94 -0.92
N PHE A 89 -0.94 6.68 -1.32
CA PHE A 89 -0.15 6.14 -2.44
C PHE A 89 -1.01 5.31 -3.37
N LEU A 90 -0.86 5.51 -4.68
CA LEU A 90 -1.49 4.65 -5.68
C LEU A 90 -0.58 3.46 -5.99
N ALA A 91 -1.17 2.27 -5.96
CA ALA A 91 -0.50 1.02 -6.23
C ALA A 91 -1.18 0.26 -7.36
N LEU A 92 -0.40 -0.26 -8.31
CA LEU A 92 -0.87 -1.28 -9.26
C LEU A 92 -0.54 -2.66 -8.71
N LEU A 93 -1.56 -3.46 -8.45
CA LEU A 93 -1.47 -4.81 -7.93
C LEU A 93 -1.92 -5.83 -8.98
N ASN A 94 -1.26 -7.00 -9.03
CA ASN A 94 -1.68 -8.13 -9.87
C ASN A 94 -1.14 -9.47 -9.34
N ASN A 95 -1.37 -10.56 -10.07
CA ASN A 95 -0.93 -11.92 -9.76
C ASN A 95 0.24 -12.41 -10.63
N LYS A 96 1.00 -11.49 -11.23
CA LYS A 96 2.12 -11.77 -12.14
C LYS A 96 3.41 -11.21 -11.52
N GLU A 97 4.04 -10.27 -12.21
CA GLU A 97 5.32 -9.67 -11.83
C GLU A 97 5.12 -8.27 -11.23
N GLY A 98 5.99 -7.92 -10.30
CA GLY A 98 6.07 -6.61 -9.71
C GLY A 98 7.46 -6.37 -9.16
N PHE A 99 7.62 -5.31 -8.37
CA PHE A 99 8.88 -5.01 -7.72
C PHE A 99 9.36 -6.21 -6.89
N THR A 100 10.64 -6.52 -7.03
CA THR A 100 11.38 -7.25 -6.02
C THR A 100 11.50 -6.41 -4.74
N LYS A 101 11.91 -7.04 -3.64
CA LYS A 101 12.10 -6.31 -2.37
C LYS A 101 13.10 -5.16 -2.52
N VAL A 102 14.20 -5.39 -3.24
CA VAL A 102 15.26 -4.39 -3.45
C VAL A 102 14.73 -3.21 -4.28
N GLU A 103 14.04 -3.49 -5.39
CA GLU A 103 13.46 -2.43 -6.23
C GLU A 103 12.40 -1.61 -5.47
N PHE A 104 11.60 -2.26 -4.61
CA PHE A 104 10.63 -1.54 -3.80
C PHE A 104 11.30 -0.69 -2.70
N GLU A 105 12.36 -1.18 -2.06
CA GLU A 105 13.14 -0.39 -1.11
C GLU A 105 13.79 0.84 -1.77
N GLU A 106 14.32 0.70 -2.99
CA GLU A 106 14.82 1.82 -3.79
C GLU A 106 13.71 2.82 -4.11
N ARG A 107 12.54 2.31 -4.55
CA ARG A 107 11.37 3.14 -4.81
C ARG A 107 10.90 3.93 -3.59
N LEU A 108 10.94 3.34 -2.39
CA LEU A 108 10.58 4.04 -1.17
C LEU A 108 11.59 5.15 -0.82
N LYS A 109 12.89 4.94 -1.06
CA LYS A 109 13.92 5.98 -0.85
C LYS A 109 13.77 7.18 -1.78
N GLU A 110 13.18 7.00 -2.97
CA GLU A 110 12.86 8.11 -3.86
C GLU A 110 11.65 8.93 -3.37
N LEU A 111 10.73 8.28 -2.66
CA LEU A 111 9.45 8.85 -2.26
C LEU A 111 9.47 9.43 -0.83
N ILE A 112 10.35 8.98 0.06
CA ILE A 112 10.36 9.33 1.50
C ILE A 112 11.69 9.98 1.88
#